data_AF-A0A2V6T0Z0-F1
#
_entry.id   AF-A0A2V6T0Z0-F1
#
_cell.length_a   1.000
_cell.length_b   1.000
_cell.length_c   1.000
_cell.angle_alpha   90.00
_cell.angle_beta   90.00
_cell.angle_gamma   90.00
#
_symmetry.space_group_name_H-M   'P 1'
#
loop_
_entity.id
_entity.type
_entity.pdbx_description
1 polymer ?
#
loop_
_entity_poly.entity_id
_entity_poly.type
_entity_poly.pdbx_seq_one_letter_code
_entity_poly.pdbx_strand_id
1 'polypeptide(L)'
;MIESMPARVGAAFAALVFAVHPLRVESVAWITERRDVLSGLFFLLSILFYLRATDGGGFIRGRWRTASLLAFAGAFLSKSIVMTLPGVLLLLDVYPLRRLRLGWRALLLEKWPYAAITAAGAVVAMLALRIGASASAWSQTGMGARVGVVAYAFWFYPSRWVWPAGLSPLYELPPRVDLGQGRFLGPLVALFAVTASSSPMTATAISRGSALPWWRAARSGRCFAPRAQAGSAGRP
;
A
#
# COMPACT_ATOMS: atom_id res chain seq x y z
N MET A 1 -9.89 -28.98 -5.51
CA MET A 1 -9.63 -28.15 -6.71
C MET A 1 -10.61 -26.96 -6.81
N ILE A 2 -11.86 -27.13 -6.37
CA ILE A 2 -12.98 -26.18 -6.52
C ILE A 2 -12.86 -24.94 -5.59
N GLU A 3 -12.29 -25.05 -4.38
CA GLU A 3 -12.14 -23.91 -3.45
C GLU A 3 -11.20 -22.79 -3.94
N SER A 4 -10.37 -23.04 -4.97
CA SER A 4 -9.45 -22.03 -5.51
C SER A 4 -10.04 -21.20 -6.65
N MET A 5 -11.17 -21.62 -7.21
CA MET A 5 -11.87 -20.92 -8.29
C MET A 5 -12.27 -19.49 -7.92
N PRO A 6 -12.94 -19.20 -6.79
CA PRO A 6 -13.34 -17.82 -6.48
C PRO A 6 -12.15 -16.88 -6.28
N ALA A 7 -11.06 -17.37 -5.69
CA ALA A 7 -9.84 -16.56 -5.52
C ALA A 7 -9.13 -16.27 -6.85
N ARG A 8 -9.06 -17.27 -7.75
CA ARG A 8 -8.47 -17.10 -9.08
C ARG A 8 -9.32 -16.19 -9.97
N VAL A 9 -10.64 -16.35 -9.94
CA VAL A 9 -11.57 -15.49 -10.67
C VAL A 9 -11.53 -14.07 -10.12
N GLY A 10 -11.47 -13.90 -8.78
CA GLY A 10 -11.29 -12.59 -8.16
C GLY A 10 -9.97 -11.92 -8.53
N ALA A 11 -8.86 -12.68 -8.56
CA ALA A 11 -7.57 -12.16 -9.00
C ALA A 11 -7.56 -11.80 -10.49
N ALA A 12 -8.18 -12.63 -11.35
CA ALA A 12 -8.32 -12.36 -12.77
C ALA A 12 -9.18 -11.12 -13.03
N PHE A 13 -10.30 -10.98 -12.30
CA PHE A 13 -11.15 -9.79 -12.37
C PHE A 13 -10.40 -8.54 -11.91
N ALA A 14 -9.71 -8.59 -10.77
CA ALA A 14 -8.91 -7.46 -10.28
C ALA A 14 -7.79 -7.06 -11.25
N ALA A 15 -7.12 -8.05 -11.87
CA ALA A 15 -6.10 -7.81 -12.89
C ALA A 15 -6.70 -7.20 -14.16
N LEU A 16 -7.88 -7.67 -14.60
CA LEU A 16 -8.57 -7.15 -15.78
C LEU A 16 -9.07 -5.74 -15.55
N VAL A 17 -9.69 -5.46 -14.40
CA VAL A 17 -10.08 -4.10 -14.00
C VAL A 17 -8.86 -3.20 -13.98
N PHE A 18 -7.76 -3.63 -13.35
CA PHE A 18 -6.51 -2.85 -13.33
C PHE A 18 -5.96 -2.57 -14.74
N ALA A 19 -5.98 -3.55 -15.64
CA ALA A 19 -5.46 -3.42 -16.99
C ALA A 19 -6.33 -2.53 -17.89
N VAL A 20 -7.65 -2.57 -17.74
CA VAL A 20 -8.61 -1.81 -18.56
C VAL A 20 -8.84 -0.41 -18.00
N HIS A 21 -8.51 -0.16 -16.73
CA HIS A 21 -8.81 1.12 -16.08
C HIS A 21 -8.12 2.31 -16.77
N PRO A 22 -8.86 3.32 -17.26
CA PRO A 22 -8.29 4.44 -18.03
C PRO A 22 -7.28 5.28 -17.24
N LEU A 23 -7.41 5.38 -15.91
CA LEU A 23 -6.37 5.98 -15.03
C LEU A 23 -4.98 5.33 -15.14
N ARG A 24 -4.87 4.11 -15.66
CA ARG A 24 -3.57 3.42 -15.86
C ARG A 24 -3.00 3.64 -17.26
N VAL A 25 -3.78 4.21 -18.18
CA VAL A 25 -3.34 4.53 -19.54
C VAL A 25 -2.30 5.66 -19.53
N GLU A 26 -2.35 6.55 -18.53
CA GLU A 26 -1.33 7.59 -18.32
C GLU A 26 0.08 6.99 -18.22
N SER A 27 0.22 5.84 -17.56
CA SER A 27 1.49 5.13 -17.42
C SER A 27 2.03 4.54 -18.74
N VAL A 28 1.17 4.37 -19.76
CA VAL A 28 1.54 3.86 -21.09
C VAL A 28 1.70 5.01 -22.10
N ALA A 29 0.88 6.05 -21.98
CA ALA A 29 0.91 7.20 -22.86
C ALA A 29 2.13 8.11 -22.62
N TRP A 30 2.72 8.09 -21.42
CA TRP A 30 3.86 8.93 -21.05
C TRP A 30 5.12 8.09 -20.80
N ILE A 31 6.17 8.31 -21.61
CA ILE A 31 7.47 7.63 -21.48
C ILE A 31 8.08 7.83 -20.08
N THR A 32 7.87 8.99 -19.46
CA THR A 32 8.38 9.34 -18.12
C THR A 32 7.74 8.53 -16.99
N GLU A 33 6.56 7.94 -17.23
CA GLU A 33 5.78 7.22 -16.23
C GLU A 33 6.07 5.71 -16.23
N ARG A 34 6.95 5.22 -17.14
CA ARG A 34 7.42 3.83 -17.16
C ARG A 34 8.02 3.37 -15.82
N ARG A 35 8.63 4.31 -15.08
CA ARG A 35 9.19 4.07 -13.75
C ARG A 35 8.14 3.60 -12.74
N ASP A 36 6.89 4.04 -12.88
CA ASP A 36 5.79 3.69 -11.99
C ASP A 36 5.35 2.24 -12.21
N VAL A 37 5.17 1.85 -13.47
CA VAL A 37 4.83 0.48 -13.85
C VAL A 37 5.91 -0.50 -13.38
N LEU A 38 7.18 -0.16 -13.61
CA LEU A 38 8.31 -0.99 -13.21
C LEU A 38 8.41 -1.11 -11.68
N SER A 39 8.23 0.01 -10.96
CA SER A 39 8.20 0.00 -9.49
C SER A 39 7.04 -0.85 -8.94
N GLY A 40 5.86 -0.76 -9.54
CA GLY A 40 4.68 -1.55 -9.16
C GLY A 40 4.89 -3.04 -9.39
N LEU A 41 5.45 -3.43 -10.53
CA LEU A 41 5.79 -4.82 -10.84
C LEU A 41 6.77 -5.39 -9.80
N PHE A 42 7.89 -4.71 -9.55
CA PHE A 42 8.89 -5.17 -8.60
C PHE A 42 8.37 -5.16 -7.15
N PHE A 43 7.50 -4.21 -6.80
CA PHE A 43 6.81 -4.19 -5.50
C PHE A 43 5.95 -5.45 -5.30
N LEU A 44 5.12 -5.79 -6.29
CA LEU A 44 4.28 -7.00 -6.25
C LEU A 44 5.12 -8.29 -6.25
N LEU A 45 6.20 -8.33 -7.02
CA LEU A 45 7.15 -9.46 -7.03
C LEU A 45 7.84 -9.63 -5.67
N SER A 46 8.25 -8.53 -5.03
CA SER A 46 8.83 -8.58 -3.69
C SER A 46 7.86 -9.21 -2.69
N ILE A 47 6.59 -8.78 -2.69
CA ILE A 47 5.55 -9.39 -1.85
C ILE A 47 5.36 -10.87 -2.19
N LEU A 48 5.28 -11.24 -3.47
CA LEU A 48 5.08 -12.64 -3.89
C LEU A 48 6.23 -13.54 -3.44
N PHE A 49 7.48 -13.11 -3.62
CA PHE A 49 8.66 -13.85 -3.19
C PHE A 49 8.77 -13.92 -1.68
N TYR A 50 8.38 -12.85 -0.97
CA TYR A 50 8.27 -12.87 0.47
C TYR A 50 7.27 -13.95 0.93
N LEU A 51 6.07 -13.99 0.36
CA LEU A 51 5.07 -15.02 0.66
C LEU A 51 5.58 -16.43 0.33
N ARG A 52 6.27 -16.64 -0.80
CA ARG A 52 6.89 -17.95 -1.10
C ARG A 52 8.00 -18.33 -0.14
N ALA A 53 8.79 -17.36 0.32
CA ALA A 53 9.78 -17.59 1.37
C ALA A 53 9.12 -17.97 2.70
N THR A 54 7.89 -17.51 2.93
CA THR A 54 7.13 -17.83 4.13
C THR A 54 6.61 -19.28 4.15
N ASP A 55 6.34 -19.86 2.98
CA ASP A 55 5.82 -21.22 2.81
C ASP A 55 6.93 -22.29 2.67
N GLY A 56 8.13 -21.92 2.21
CA GLY A 56 9.25 -22.84 2.00
C GLY A 56 10.11 -23.12 3.24
N GLY A 57 10.69 -24.31 3.32
CA GLY A 57 11.68 -24.70 4.33
C GLY A 57 13.14 -24.55 3.85
N GLY A 58 14.07 -24.41 4.79
CA GLY A 58 15.52 -24.55 4.56
C GLY A 58 16.13 -23.60 3.51
N PHE A 59 16.97 -24.14 2.63
CA PHE A 59 17.70 -23.38 1.59
C PHE A 59 16.78 -22.64 0.61
N ILE A 60 15.60 -23.21 0.33
CA ILE A 60 14.59 -22.63 -0.56
C ILE A 60 14.05 -21.31 0.03
N ARG A 61 13.86 -21.24 1.35
CA ARG A 61 13.47 -20.00 2.06
C ARG A 61 14.51 -18.89 1.88
N GLY A 62 15.80 -19.21 1.96
CA GLY A 62 16.89 -18.25 1.74
C GLY A 62 16.85 -17.65 0.34
N ARG A 63 16.68 -18.48 -0.69
CA ARG A 63 16.60 -18.04 -2.10
C ARG A 63 15.41 -17.14 -2.39
N TRP A 64 14.22 -17.47 -1.87
CA TRP A 64 13.05 -16.61 -2.06
C TRP A 64 13.17 -15.29 -1.29
N ARG A 65 13.85 -15.28 -0.14
CA ARG A 65 14.15 -14.04 0.60
C ARG A 65 15.09 -13.13 -0.16
N THR A 66 16.18 -13.68 -0.72
CA THR A 66 17.10 -12.87 -1.53
C THR A 66 16.42 -12.36 -2.79
N ALA A 67 15.60 -13.19 -3.46
CA ALA A 67 14.78 -12.74 -4.59
C ALA A 67 13.83 -11.60 -4.20
N SER A 68 13.18 -11.68 -3.04
CA SER A 68 12.32 -10.61 -2.51
C SER A 68 13.08 -9.32 -2.24
N LEU A 69 14.30 -9.42 -1.70
CA LEU A 69 15.17 -8.27 -1.42
C LEU A 69 15.69 -7.61 -2.71
N LEU A 70 16.08 -8.41 -3.70
CA LEU A 70 16.50 -7.92 -5.02
C LEU A 70 15.35 -7.23 -5.75
N ALA A 71 14.15 -7.81 -5.71
CA ALA A 71 12.96 -7.18 -6.25
C ALA A 71 12.66 -5.85 -5.53
N PHE A 72 12.77 -5.81 -4.19
CA PHE A 72 12.61 -4.57 -3.44
C PHE A 72 13.63 -3.50 -3.84
N ALA A 73 14.90 -3.86 -3.97
CA ALA A 73 15.95 -2.95 -4.43
C ALA A 73 15.65 -2.39 -5.84
N GLY A 74 15.22 -3.26 -6.77
CA GLY A 74 14.81 -2.84 -8.12
C GLY A 74 13.60 -1.90 -8.12
N ALA A 75 12.61 -2.17 -7.24
CA ALA A 75 11.46 -1.29 -7.06
C ALA A 75 11.88 0.08 -6.51
N PHE A 76 12.77 0.09 -5.53
CA PHE A 76 13.30 1.29 -4.87
C PHE A 76 14.10 2.17 -5.82
N LEU A 77 14.94 1.56 -6.66
CA LEU A 77 15.70 2.23 -7.71
C LEU A 77 14.79 2.83 -8.78
N SER A 78 13.62 2.22 -9.03
CA SER A 78 12.64 2.73 -9.98
C SER A 78 11.85 3.91 -9.40
N LYS A 79 11.43 3.82 -8.12
CA LYS A 79 10.66 4.87 -7.45
C LYS A 79 10.83 4.85 -5.93
N SER A 80 11.09 6.01 -5.34
CA SER A 80 11.27 6.17 -3.89
C SER A 80 10.02 5.90 -3.06
N ILE A 81 8.82 5.92 -3.65
CA ILE A 81 7.56 5.62 -2.94
C ILE A 81 7.53 4.22 -2.31
N VAL A 82 8.39 3.33 -2.80
CA VAL A 82 8.52 1.94 -2.33
C VAL A 82 9.15 1.86 -0.94
N MET A 83 9.62 2.96 -0.35
CA MET A 83 9.99 3.08 1.07
C MET A 83 8.93 2.54 2.06
N THR A 84 7.67 2.45 1.63
CA THR A 84 6.56 1.91 2.42
C THR A 84 6.55 0.38 2.52
N LEU A 85 7.28 -0.33 1.65
CA LEU A 85 7.27 -1.79 1.56
C LEU A 85 7.64 -2.52 2.86
N PRO A 86 8.67 -2.11 3.64
CA PRO A 86 8.96 -2.75 4.94
C PRO A 86 7.76 -2.69 5.90
N GLY A 87 7.02 -1.57 5.87
CA GLY A 87 5.79 -1.41 6.63
C GLY A 87 4.68 -2.34 6.14
N VAL A 88 4.54 -2.50 4.82
CA VAL A 88 3.59 -3.44 4.22
C VAL A 88 3.93 -4.90 4.57
N LEU A 89 5.19 -5.31 4.52
CA LEU A 89 5.61 -6.65 4.94
C LEU A 89 5.34 -6.88 6.44
N LEU A 90 5.55 -5.86 7.27
CA LEU A 90 5.25 -5.94 8.70
C LEU A 90 3.74 -6.04 8.94
N LEU A 91 2.95 -5.30 8.16
CA LEU A 91 1.49 -5.42 8.18
C LEU A 91 1.06 -6.83 7.77
N LEU A 92 1.62 -7.41 6.70
CA LEU A 92 1.34 -8.78 6.25
C LEU A 92 1.65 -9.82 7.33
N ASP A 93 2.74 -9.63 8.08
CA ASP A 93 3.11 -10.50 9.20
C ASP A 93 2.14 -10.42 10.38
N VAL A 94 1.63 -9.23 10.68
CA VAL A 94 0.58 -9.02 11.68
C VAL A 94 -0.73 -9.64 11.17
N TYR A 95 -1.07 -9.39 9.91
CA TYR A 95 -2.30 -9.77 9.23
C TYR A 95 -2.04 -9.91 7.73
N PRO A 96 -2.20 -11.07 7.06
CA PRO A 96 -2.88 -12.31 7.45
C PRO A 96 -1.97 -13.42 8.01
N LEU A 97 -0.64 -13.30 7.98
CA LEU A 97 0.26 -14.42 8.31
C LEU A 97 0.33 -14.74 9.82
N ARG A 98 -0.12 -13.82 10.70
CA ARG A 98 -0.16 -13.98 12.17
C ARG A 98 1.17 -14.45 12.79
N ARG A 99 2.28 -13.98 12.24
CA ARG A 99 3.64 -14.36 12.63
C ARG A 99 4.11 -13.72 13.93
N LEU A 100 3.28 -12.86 14.52
CA LEU A 100 3.49 -12.28 15.86
C LEU A 100 3.75 -13.32 16.96
N ARG A 101 3.31 -14.58 16.78
CA ARG A 101 3.59 -15.68 17.70
C ARG A 101 5.10 -16.01 17.80
N LEU A 102 5.90 -15.65 16.80
CA LEU A 102 7.35 -15.81 16.79
C LEU A 102 8.08 -14.69 17.57
N GLY A 103 7.37 -13.64 17.99
CA GLY A 103 7.91 -12.50 18.73
C GLY A 103 8.40 -11.36 17.83
N TRP A 104 8.18 -10.12 18.29
CA TRP A 104 8.52 -8.90 17.54
C TRP A 104 10.01 -8.79 17.17
N ARG A 105 10.90 -9.25 18.05
CA ARG A 105 12.36 -9.21 17.82
C ARG A 105 12.78 -10.08 16.62
N ALA A 106 12.22 -11.27 16.48
CA ALA A 106 12.50 -12.15 15.35
C ALA A 106 12.01 -11.55 14.02
N LEU A 107 10.82 -10.93 14.05
CA LEU A 107 10.25 -10.26 12.87
C LEU A 107 11.04 -9.02 12.46
N LEU A 108 11.59 -8.27 13.41
CA LEU A 108 12.43 -7.10 13.13
C LEU A 108 13.80 -7.52 12.58
N LEU A 109 14.42 -8.55 13.17
CA LEU A 109 15.67 -9.12 12.67
C LEU A 109 15.52 -9.67 11.25
N GLU A 110 14.39 -10.29 10.93
CA GLU A 110 14.12 -10.75 9.56
C GLU A 110 13.96 -9.59 8.56
N LYS A 111 13.45 -8.44 9.00
CA LYS A 111 13.19 -7.26 8.15
C LYS A 111 14.33 -6.24 8.13
N TRP A 112 15.37 -6.45 8.92
CA TRP A 112 16.53 -5.58 8.98
C TRP A 112 17.11 -5.21 7.60
N PRO A 113 17.24 -6.12 6.60
CA PRO A 113 17.87 -5.74 5.33
C PRO A 113 16.96 -4.82 4.50
N TYR A 114 15.64 -4.97 4.60
CA TYR A 114 14.68 -4.06 3.96
C TYR A 114 14.72 -2.68 4.61
N ALA A 115 14.79 -2.64 5.95
CA ALA A 115 14.93 -1.40 6.69
C ALA A 115 16.25 -0.68 6.37
N ALA A 116 17.35 -1.42 6.25
CA ALA A 116 18.66 -0.87 5.89
C ALA A 116 18.66 -0.22 4.50
N ILE A 117 18.11 -0.89 3.49
CA ILE A 117 17.97 -0.33 2.13
C ILE A 117 17.09 0.93 2.15
N THR A 118 15.99 0.90 2.90
CA THR A 118 15.08 2.06 3.04
C THR A 118 15.77 3.24 3.69
N ALA A 119 16.52 3.00 4.77
CA ALA A 119 17.28 4.02 5.49
C ALA A 119 18.38 4.62 4.62
N ALA A 120 19.15 3.78 3.91
CA ALA A 120 20.17 4.24 2.97
C ALA A 120 19.56 5.14 1.88
N GLY A 121 18.43 4.73 1.30
CA GLY A 121 17.73 5.54 0.32
C GLY A 121 17.14 6.84 0.89
N ALA A 122 16.72 6.85 2.16
CA ALA A 122 16.28 8.07 2.84
C ALA A 122 17.43 9.06 3.04
N VAL A 123 18.61 8.58 3.41
CA VAL A 123 19.82 9.40 3.50
C VAL A 123 20.16 10.00 2.14
N VAL A 124 20.16 9.18 1.07
CA VAL A 124 20.43 9.66 -0.30
C VAL A 124 19.41 10.71 -0.73
N ALA A 125 18.11 10.49 -0.49
CA ALA A 125 17.06 11.46 -0.79
C ALA A 125 17.26 12.77 -0.02
N MET A 126 17.64 12.68 1.25
CA MET A 126 17.91 13.85 2.09
C MET A 126 19.16 14.62 1.65
N LEU A 127 20.19 13.92 1.18
CA LEU A 127 21.37 14.54 0.57
C LEU A 127 21.00 15.21 -0.76
N ALA A 128 20.21 14.57 -1.61
CA ALA A 128 19.74 15.16 -2.86
C ALA A 128 18.93 16.46 -2.65
N LEU A 129 18.13 16.52 -1.58
CA LEU A 129 17.42 17.74 -1.16
C LEU A 129 18.37 18.88 -0.75
N ARG A 130 19.54 18.56 -0.18
CA ARG A 130 20.53 19.57 0.21
C ARG A 130 21.33 20.12 -0.98
N ILE A 131 21.48 19.33 -2.06
CA ILE A 131 22.35 19.66 -3.19
C ILE A 131 21.62 20.47 -4.28
N GLY A 132 20.29 20.53 -4.27
CA GLY A 132 19.56 21.38 -5.22
C GLY A 132 18.13 20.96 -5.56
N ALA A 133 17.62 19.84 -5.04
CA ALA A 133 16.20 19.55 -5.17
C ALA A 133 15.43 20.54 -4.29
N SER A 134 14.86 21.56 -4.93
CA SER A 134 14.10 22.64 -4.30
C SER A 134 12.93 22.05 -3.52
N ALA A 135 13.12 21.79 -2.22
CA ALA A 135 12.00 21.62 -1.32
C ALA A 135 11.23 22.95 -1.39
N SER A 136 10.04 22.94 -1.98
CA SER A 136 9.15 24.10 -1.98
C SER A 136 9.09 24.62 -0.55
N ALA A 137 9.59 25.84 -0.33
CA ALA A 137 9.78 26.35 1.02
C ALA A 137 8.45 26.27 1.77
N TRP A 138 8.49 25.71 2.99
CA TRP A 138 7.33 25.59 3.88
C TRP A 138 6.64 26.94 4.15
N SER A 139 7.27 28.05 3.78
CA SER A 139 6.77 29.42 3.87
C SER A 139 5.85 29.86 2.72
N GLN A 140 5.81 29.16 1.57
CA GLN A 140 5.08 29.64 0.38
C GLN A 140 3.61 29.19 0.31
N THR A 141 3.19 28.21 1.13
CA THR A 141 1.80 27.73 1.19
C THR A 141 1.26 27.84 2.61
N GLY A 142 0.30 28.73 2.82
CA GLY A 142 -0.37 28.90 4.12
C GLY A 142 -1.07 27.63 4.60
N MET A 143 -1.20 27.46 5.92
CA MET A 143 -1.75 26.25 6.56
C MET A 143 -3.19 25.95 6.08
N GLY A 144 -4.00 26.98 5.84
CA GLY A 144 -5.36 26.84 5.29
C GLY A 144 -5.41 26.29 3.86
N ALA A 145 -4.52 26.77 2.98
CA ALA A 145 -4.40 26.26 1.62
C ALA A 145 -4.01 24.77 1.60
N ARG A 146 -3.15 24.33 2.54
CA ARG A 146 -2.79 22.92 2.67
C ARG A 146 -3.97 22.04 3.06
N VAL A 147 -4.76 22.47 4.04
CA VAL A 147 -5.97 21.74 4.45
C VAL A 147 -6.96 21.65 3.28
N GLY A 148 -7.14 22.74 2.53
CA GLY A 148 -7.98 22.75 1.33
C GLY A 148 -7.50 21.78 0.25
N VAL A 149 -6.20 21.75 -0.03
CA VAL A 149 -5.61 20.82 -1.02
C VAL A 149 -5.72 19.37 -0.57
N VAL A 150 -5.46 19.07 0.71
CA VAL A 150 -5.58 17.71 1.24
C VAL A 150 -7.03 17.23 1.17
N ALA A 151 -7.99 18.06 1.60
CA ALA A 151 -9.41 17.72 1.53
C ALA A 151 -9.86 17.50 0.08
N TYR A 152 -9.46 18.39 -0.84
CA TYR A 152 -9.73 18.23 -2.27
C TYR A 152 -9.16 16.93 -2.81
N ALA A 153 -7.89 16.63 -2.54
CA ALA A 153 -7.23 15.41 -2.98
C ALA A 153 -7.96 14.15 -2.47
N PHE A 154 -8.40 14.18 -1.20
CA PHE A 154 -9.11 13.06 -0.58
C PHE A 154 -10.43 12.70 -1.29
N TRP A 155 -11.08 13.67 -1.95
CA TRP A 155 -12.30 13.43 -2.72
C TRP A 155 -12.06 13.28 -4.22
N PHE A 156 -11.13 14.06 -4.78
CA PHE A 156 -10.83 14.09 -6.20
C PHE A 156 -10.28 12.75 -6.71
N TYR A 157 -9.30 12.17 -6.04
CA TYR A 157 -8.69 10.92 -6.53
C TYR A 157 -9.66 9.72 -6.50
N PRO A 158 -10.44 9.48 -5.41
CA PRO A 158 -11.41 8.39 -5.41
C PRO A 158 -12.56 8.59 -6.41
N SER A 159 -13.07 9.82 -6.56
CA SER A 159 -14.15 10.11 -7.50
C SER A 159 -13.73 9.88 -8.96
N ARG A 160 -12.48 10.22 -9.32
CA ARG A 160 -11.92 9.92 -10.65
C ARG A 160 -11.65 8.44 -10.88
N TRP A 161 -11.43 7.66 -9.82
CA TRP A 161 -11.32 6.21 -9.91
C TRP A 161 -12.68 5.55 -10.19
N VAL A 162 -13.78 6.07 -9.62
CA VAL A 162 -15.13 5.57 -9.92
C VAL A 162 -15.65 6.07 -11.26
N TRP A 163 -15.35 7.32 -11.63
CA TRP A 163 -15.83 7.95 -12.87
C TRP A 163 -14.70 8.70 -13.62
N PRO A 164 -14.00 8.01 -14.54
CA PRO A 164 -12.84 8.56 -15.24
C PRO A 164 -13.24 9.37 -16.50
N ALA A 165 -14.07 10.40 -16.35
CA ALA A 165 -14.43 11.30 -17.45
C ALA A 165 -13.67 12.63 -17.39
N GLY A 166 -13.18 13.15 -18.52
CA GLY A 166 -12.49 14.45 -18.59
C GLY A 166 -11.11 14.45 -17.90
N LEU A 167 -10.31 13.41 -18.14
CA LEU A 167 -8.93 13.34 -17.68
C LEU A 167 -8.05 14.30 -18.48
N SER A 168 -7.39 15.23 -17.78
CA SER A 168 -6.36 16.11 -18.36
C SER A 168 -4.97 15.60 -17.95
N PRO A 169 -3.98 15.56 -18.86
CA PRO A 169 -2.61 15.21 -18.49
C PRO A 169 -1.96 16.20 -17.52
N LEU A 170 -2.46 17.44 -17.51
CA LEU A 170 -2.01 18.49 -16.60
C LEU A 170 -3.22 19.00 -15.82
N TYR A 171 -3.22 18.76 -14.51
CA TYR A 171 -4.15 19.40 -13.58
C TYR A 171 -3.40 20.49 -12.83
N GLU A 172 -3.50 21.72 -13.34
CA GLU A 172 -2.92 22.88 -12.66
C GLU A 172 -3.71 23.16 -11.37
N LEU A 173 -3.00 23.16 -10.24
CA LEU A 173 -3.57 23.58 -8.97
C LEU A 173 -3.81 25.10 -9.04
N PRO A 174 -5.01 25.60 -8.71
CA PRO A 174 -5.29 27.03 -8.74
C PRO A 174 -4.24 27.80 -7.89
N PRO A 175 -3.65 28.90 -8.40
CA PRO A 175 -2.64 29.68 -7.69
C PRO A 175 -3.10 30.24 -6.33
N ARG A 176 -4.42 30.28 -6.10
CA ARG A 176 -5.05 30.68 -4.83
C ARG A 176 -6.06 29.62 -4.42
N VAL A 177 -5.80 28.98 -3.29
CA VAL A 177 -6.70 28.00 -2.66
C VAL A 177 -7.54 28.76 -1.64
N ASP A 178 -8.72 29.20 -2.04
CA ASP A 178 -9.70 29.82 -1.13
C ASP A 178 -10.68 28.76 -0.60
N LEU A 179 -10.78 28.65 0.72
CA LEU A 179 -11.67 27.71 1.41
C LEU A 179 -13.16 27.99 1.15
N GLY A 180 -13.49 29.19 0.65
CA GLY A 180 -14.86 29.60 0.30
C GLY A 180 -15.32 29.19 -1.10
N GLN A 181 -14.46 28.65 -1.96
CA GLN A 181 -14.89 28.15 -3.26
C GLN A 181 -15.61 26.80 -3.09
N GLY A 182 -16.80 26.65 -3.68
CA GLY A 182 -17.63 25.44 -3.59
C GLY A 182 -16.92 24.13 -4.00
N ARG A 183 -15.82 24.22 -4.76
CA ARG A 183 -14.94 23.10 -5.13
C ARG A 183 -14.16 22.49 -3.95
N PHE A 184 -13.91 23.25 -2.88
CA PHE A 184 -13.18 22.79 -1.68
C PHE A 184 -14.12 22.51 -0.49
N LEU A 185 -15.28 23.17 -0.43
CA LEU A 185 -16.30 22.95 0.60
C LEU A 185 -16.91 21.54 0.55
N GLY A 186 -17.25 21.05 -0.65
CA GLY A 186 -17.80 19.69 -0.81
C GLY A 186 -16.89 18.59 -0.25
N PRO A 187 -15.61 18.54 -0.64
CA PRO A 187 -14.63 17.61 -0.08
C PRO A 187 -14.40 17.77 1.43
N LEU A 188 -14.40 19.00 1.95
CA LEU A 188 -14.27 19.25 3.38
C LEU A 188 -15.47 18.69 4.16
N VAL A 189 -16.69 18.96 3.70
CA VAL A 189 -17.92 18.44 4.33
C VAL A 189 -17.95 16.91 4.26
N ALA A 190 -17.57 16.32 3.12
CA ALA A 190 -17.47 14.88 2.98
C ALA A 190 -16.42 14.26 3.93
N LEU A 191 -15.25 14.89 4.07
CA LEU A 191 -14.21 14.44 5.00
C LEU A 191 -14.66 14.53 6.45
N PHE A 192 -15.32 15.63 6.83
CA PHE A 192 -15.90 15.78 8.17
C PHE A 192 -17.02 14.77 8.40
N ALA A 193 -17.88 14.48 7.41
CA ALA A 193 -18.93 13.48 7.53
C ALA A 193 -18.37 12.05 7.69
N VAL A 194 -17.31 11.70 6.95
CA VAL A 194 -16.62 10.39 7.07
C VAL A 194 -15.92 10.28 8.43
N THR A 195 -15.24 11.33 8.87
CA THR A 195 -14.56 11.34 10.16
C THR A 195 -15.58 11.27 11.30
N ALA A 196 -16.65 12.06 11.23
CA ALA A 196 -17.72 12.09 12.23
C ALA A 196 -18.58 10.83 12.25
N SER A 197 -18.66 10.06 11.16
CA SER A 197 -19.31 8.73 11.17
C SER A 197 -18.38 7.62 11.67
N SER A 198 -17.07 7.77 11.52
CA SER A 198 -16.07 6.83 12.04
C SER A 198 -15.85 6.94 13.57
N SER A 199 -15.99 8.13 14.14
CA SER A 199 -15.84 8.41 15.59
C SER A 199 -16.88 7.70 16.48
N PRO A 200 -18.19 7.69 16.19
CA PRO A 200 -19.16 6.92 16.97
C PRO A 200 -18.97 5.42 16.77
N MET A 201 -18.57 4.95 15.58
CA MET A 201 -18.27 3.51 15.38
C MET A 201 -17.07 3.04 16.21
N THR A 202 -16.03 3.86 16.36
CA THR A 202 -14.87 3.54 17.22
C THR A 202 -15.19 3.70 18.70
N ALA A 203 -15.91 4.77 19.11
CA ALA A 203 -16.31 4.98 20.50
C ALA A 203 -17.29 3.91 21.02
N THR A 204 -18.23 3.46 20.18
CA THR A 204 -19.19 2.40 20.55
C THR A 204 -18.53 1.02 20.54
N ALA A 205 -17.51 0.80 19.70
CA ALA A 205 -16.75 -0.46 19.68
C ALA A 205 -15.78 -0.60 20.87
N ILE A 206 -15.19 0.52 21.33
CA ILE A 206 -14.29 0.56 22.49
C ILE A 206 -15.08 0.39 23.80
N SER A 207 -16.23 1.04 23.94
CA SER A 207 -17.07 0.95 25.16
C SER A 207 -17.73 -0.42 25.38
N ARG A 208 -17.99 -1.19 24.32
CA ARG A 208 -18.59 -2.54 24.43
C ARG A 208 -17.58 -3.68 24.60
N GLY A 209 -16.28 -3.40 24.67
CA GLY A 209 -15.22 -4.43 24.70
C GLY A 209 -15.24 -5.37 23.49
N SER A 210 -16.01 -5.03 22.45
CA SER A 210 -16.33 -5.89 21.34
C SER A 210 -15.42 -5.53 20.17
N ALA A 211 -14.42 -6.37 19.90
CA ALA A 211 -13.66 -6.30 18.66
C ALA A 211 -14.62 -6.19 17.47
N LEU A 212 -14.37 -5.20 16.58
CA LEU A 212 -15.24 -4.88 15.44
C LEU A 212 -15.61 -6.16 14.65
N PRO A 213 -16.80 -6.23 14.01
CA PRO A 213 -17.25 -7.42 13.30
C PRO A 213 -16.26 -7.90 12.22
N TRP A 214 -15.67 -6.97 11.48
CA TRP A 214 -14.60 -7.25 10.52
C TRP A 214 -13.31 -7.77 11.21
N TRP A 215 -13.04 -7.31 12.44
CA TRP A 215 -11.96 -7.80 13.30
C TRP A 215 -12.19 -9.24 13.79
N ARG A 216 -13.45 -9.64 14.07
CA ARG A 216 -13.80 -11.03 14.44
C ARG A 216 -13.77 -11.97 13.23
N ALA A 217 -14.27 -11.53 12.08
CA ALA A 217 -14.14 -12.26 10.83
C ALA A 217 -12.67 -12.47 10.46
N ALA A 218 -11.85 -11.42 10.58
CA ALA A 218 -10.39 -11.45 10.44
C ALA A 218 -9.70 -12.40 11.44
N ARG A 219 -10.19 -12.49 12.69
CA ARG A 219 -9.66 -13.40 13.73
C ARG A 219 -10.03 -14.86 13.52
N SER A 220 -11.09 -15.16 12.76
CA SER A 220 -11.58 -16.53 12.51
C SER A 220 -10.77 -17.35 11.49
N GLY A 221 -9.79 -16.76 10.79
CA GLY A 221 -8.83 -17.50 9.95
C GLY A 221 -9.40 -18.14 8.67
N ARG A 222 -10.70 -17.99 8.42
CA ARG A 222 -11.41 -18.66 7.33
C ARG A 222 -11.08 -18.16 5.92
N CYS A 223 -10.45 -16.99 5.77
CA CYS A 223 -10.15 -16.43 4.44
C CYS A 223 -8.74 -16.76 3.92
N PHE A 224 -7.80 -17.18 4.77
CA PHE A 224 -6.39 -17.34 4.40
C PHE A 224 -5.71 -18.38 5.30
N ALA A 225 -6.22 -19.61 5.32
CA ALA A 225 -5.46 -20.72 5.90
C ALA A 225 -4.43 -21.19 4.86
N PRO A 226 -3.11 -21.05 5.11
CA PRO A 226 -2.12 -21.71 4.28
C PRO A 226 -2.32 -23.21 4.45
N ARG A 227 -2.39 -23.89 3.31
CA ARG A 227 -2.56 -25.33 3.20
C ARG A 227 -1.36 -25.99 3.89
N ALA A 228 -1.49 -26.35 5.16
CA ALA A 228 -0.57 -27.29 5.78
C ALA A 228 -0.74 -28.60 5.00
N GLN A 229 0.22 -28.91 4.14
CA GLN A 229 0.33 -30.21 3.51
C GLN A 229 0.56 -31.20 4.66
N ALA A 230 -0.51 -31.88 5.06
CA ALA A 230 -0.42 -33.04 5.93
C ALA A 230 0.36 -34.10 5.15
N GLY A 231 1.64 -34.22 5.46
CA GLY A 231 2.45 -35.36 5.07
C GLY A 231 1.78 -36.62 5.60
N SER A 232 1.43 -37.52 4.70
CA SER A 232 1.06 -38.88 5.00
C SER A 232 2.28 -39.59 5.61
N ALA A 233 2.44 -39.45 6.92
CA ALA A 233 3.29 -40.34 7.70
C ALA A 233 2.54 -41.66 7.84
N GLY A 234 2.70 -42.53 6.83
CA GLY A 234 2.51 -43.97 7.01
C GLY A 234 3.50 -44.43 8.07
N ARG A 235 2.97 -44.91 9.19
CA ARG A 235 3.69 -45.67 10.22
C ARG A 235 3.31 -47.15 10.08
N PRO A 236 4.22 -48.04 10.51
CA PRO A 236 4.64 -49.27 9.82
C PRO A 236 3.60 -50.39 9.79
#